data_AF-A0A923ZLQ0-F1
#
_entry.id   AF-A0A923ZLQ0-F1
#
_cell.length_a   1.000
_cell.length_b   1.000
_cell.length_c   1.000
_cell.angle_alpha   90.00
_cell.angle_beta   90.00
_cell.angle_gamma   90.00
#
_symmetry.space_group_name_H-M   'P 1'
#
loop_
_entity.id
_entity.type
_entity.pdbx_description
1 polymer ?
#
loop_
_entity_poly.entity_id
_entity_poly.type
_entity_poly.pdbx_seq_one_letter_code
_entity_poly.pdbx_strand_id
1 'polypeptide(L)' 'MMKKIILPSILLMLQFINSAYKNKRSSLHPLPVIKTDIIQFPGKTHFANVLQLTFGGDNAEAYFSFDGRYLIF' A
#
# COMPACT_ATOMS: atom_id res chain seq x y z
N MET A 1 -43.04 -9.34 -23.20
CA MET A 1 -41.87 -10.17 -23.56
C MET A 1 -40.57 -9.68 -22.91
N MET A 2 -40.31 -8.37 -22.83
CA MET A 2 -39.09 -7.78 -22.24
C MET A 2 -38.89 -8.06 -20.73
N LYS A 3 -39.96 -8.19 -19.94
CA LYS A 3 -39.87 -8.47 -18.48
C LYS A 3 -39.23 -9.82 -18.14
N LYS A 4 -39.25 -10.80 -19.06
CA LYS A 4 -38.66 -12.13 -18.85
C LYS A 4 -37.12 -12.14 -18.96
N ILE A 5 -36.52 -11.08 -19.51
CA ILE A 5 -35.07 -10.95 -19.73
C ILE A 5 -34.40 -10.12 -18.61
N ILE A 6 -35.16 -9.25 -17.94
CA ILE A 6 -34.65 -8.35 -16.90
C ILE A 6 -34.18 -9.11 -15.64
N LEU A 7 -34.93 -10.15 -15.24
CA LEU A 7 -34.60 -10.93 -14.05
C LEU A 7 -33.27 -11.70 -14.17
N PRO A 8 -32.99 -12.44 -15.27
CA PRO A 8 -31.69 -13.11 -15.42
C PRO A 8 -30.53 -12.12 -15.60
N SER A 9 -30.74 -10.93 -16.22
CA SER A 9 -29.68 -9.93 -16.35
C SER A 9 -29.27 -9.32 -15.01
N ILE A 10 -30.23 -9.06 -14.11
CA ILE A 10 -29.93 -8.57 -12.75
C ILE A 10 -29.18 -9.64 -11.96
N LEU A 11 -29.60 -10.91 -12.06
CA LEU A 11 -28.92 -12.02 -11.39
C LEU A 11 -27.48 -12.19 -11.88
N LEU A 12 -27.25 -12.07 -13.19
CA LEU A 12 -25.91 -12.11 -13.78
C LEU A 12 -25.06 -10.93 -13.28
N MET A 13 -25.63 -9.72 -13.23
CA MET A 13 -24.93 -8.53 -12.73
C MET A 13 -24.53 -8.68 -11.25
N LEU A 14 -25.41 -9.25 -10.42
CA LEU A 14 -25.12 -9.56 -9.02
C LEU A 14 -23.99 -10.59 -8.88
N GLN A 15 -23.90 -11.58 -9.78
CA GLN A 15 -22.78 -12.54 -9.78
C GLN A 15 -21.45 -11.87 -10.14
N PHE A 16 -21.43 -10.94 -11.10
CA PHE A 16 -20.23 -10.17 -11.44
C PHE A 16 -19.75 -9.27 -10.29
N ILE A 17 -20.67 -8.59 -9.60
CA ILE A 17 -20.35 -7.75 -8.43
C ILE A 17 -19.72 -8.59 -7.31
N ASN A 18 -20.27 -9.77 -7.03
CA ASN A 18 -19.71 -10.68 -6.03
C ASN A 18 -18.31 -11.19 -6.41
N SER A 19 -18.05 -11.44 -7.69
CA SER A 19 -16.73 -11.84 -8.19
C SER A 19 -15.69 -10.71 -8.06
N ALA A 20 -16.07 -9.47 -8.42
CA ALA A 20 -15.24 -8.29 -8.23
C ALA A 20 -14.93 -8.00 -6.75
N TYR A 21 -15.89 -8.25 -5.85
CA TYR A 21 -15.70 -8.09 -4.40
C TYR A 21 -14.77 -9.17 -3.80
N LYS A 22 -14.88 -10.43 -4.26
CA LYS A 22 -14.00 -11.52 -3.81
C LYS A 22 -12.55 -11.32 -4.21
N ASN A 23 -12.28 -10.66 -5.34
CA ASN A 23 -10.94 -10.39 -5.84
C ASN A 23 -10.13 -9.38 -4.99
N LYS A 24 -10.72 -8.79 -3.94
CA LYS A 24 -10.01 -7.90 -3.00
C LYS A 24 -9.53 -8.60 -1.73
N ARG A 25 -9.70 -9.92 -1.59
CA ARG A 25 -9.22 -10.70 -0.44
C ARG A 25 -8.26 -11.82 -0.85
N SER A 26 -7.06 -11.43 -1.26
CA SER A 26 -5.94 -12.35 -1.39
C SER A 26 -4.64 -11.65 -1.01
N SER A 27 -4.31 -11.72 0.28
CA SER A 27 -2.96 -12.05 0.80
C SER A 27 -2.86 -11.72 2.30
N LEU A 28 -3.56 -12.46 3.16
CA LEU A 28 -3.15 -12.58 4.56
C LEU A 28 -2.65 -14.01 4.79
N HIS A 29 -1.47 -14.28 4.25
CA HIS A 29 -0.61 -15.30 4.81
C HIS A 29 0.55 -14.51 5.42
N PRO A 30 0.63 -14.35 6.76
CA PRO A 30 1.84 -13.80 7.35
C PRO A 30 2.90 -14.89 7.22
N LEU A 31 3.56 -14.94 6.07
CA LEU A 31 4.93 -15.42 6.02
C LEU A 31 5.71 -14.57 7.04
N PRO A 32 6.75 -15.10 7.70
CA PRO A 32 7.61 -14.25 8.52
C PRO A 32 8.16 -13.19 7.60
N VAL A 33 7.57 -12.00 7.63
CA VAL A 33 8.10 -10.83 6.95
C VAL A 33 9.34 -10.52 7.74
N ILE A 34 10.46 -11.12 7.35
CA ILE A 34 11.75 -10.54 7.65
C ILE A 34 11.73 -9.24 6.86
N LYS A 35 11.17 -8.20 7.48
CA LYS A 35 11.26 -6.84 6.99
C LYS A 35 12.71 -6.46 7.19
N THR A 36 13.57 -6.96 6.33
CA THR A 36 14.93 -6.44 6.23
C THR A 36 14.76 -5.12 5.49
N ASP A 37 14.32 -4.09 6.24
CA ASP A 37 14.45 -2.69 5.84
C ASP A 37 15.94 -2.38 5.80
N ILE A 38 16.65 -2.99 4.86
CA ILE A 38 18.05 -2.75 4.62
C ILE A 38 18.12 -1.40 3.91
N ILE A 39 18.03 -0.33 4.68
CA ILE A 39 18.41 1.02 4.21
C ILE A 39 19.91 1.01 3.87
N GLN A 40 20.69 0.13 4.51
CA GLN A 40 22.15 0.05 4.39
C GLN A 40 22.59 -0.97 3.35
N PHE A 41 22.90 -0.51 2.13
CA PHE A 41 23.42 -1.38 1.09
C PHE A 41 24.80 -1.97 1.48
N PRO A 42 24.99 -3.30 1.40
CA PRO A 42 26.28 -3.92 1.71
C PRO A 42 27.41 -3.30 0.86
N GLY A 43 28.47 -2.81 1.51
CA GLY A 43 29.61 -2.17 0.85
C GLY A 43 29.55 -0.63 0.77
N LYS A 44 28.51 0.02 1.30
CA LYS A 44 28.46 1.48 1.43
C LYS A 44 28.76 1.93 2.85
N THR A 45 29.98 2.41 3.09
CA THR A 45 30.45 2.86 4.42
C THR A 45 29.94 4.24 4.84
N HIS A 46 29.42 5.04 3.90
CA HIS A 46 29.04 6.44 4.14
C HIS A 46 27.58 6.66 4.59
N PHE A 47 26.75 5.61 4.64
CA PHE A 47 25.32 5.72 5.01
C PHE A 47 25.01 5.19 6.41
N ALA A 48 25.98 5.31 7.33
CA ALA A 48 25.83 4.85 8.71
C ALA A 48 24.68 5.56 9.47
N ASN A 49 24.39 6.83 9.13
CA ASN A 49 23.46 7.69 9.87
C ASN A 49 22.26 8.11 9.01
N VAL A 50 21.64 7.18 8.29
CA VAL A 50 20.44 7.42 7.48
C VAL A 50 19.21 6.89 8.21
N LEU A 51 18.17 7.71 8.31
CA LEU A 51 16.90 7.37 8.94
C LEU A 51 15.75 7.53 7.93
N GLN A 52 14.92 6.50 7.78
CA GLN A 52 13.69 6.58 6.99
C GLN A 52 12.58 7.26 7.81
N LEU A 53 11.95 8.27 7.22
CA LEU A 53 10.96 9.11 7.92
C LEU A 53 9.50 8.84 7.48
N THR A 54 9.27 8.22 6.32
CA THR A 54 7.92 7.90 5.82
C THR A 54 7.83 6.47 5.29
N PHE A 55 6.64 5.87 5.35
CA PHE A 55 6.38 4.46 4.98
C PHE A 55 5.30 4.28 3.90
N GLY A 56 4.67 5.38 3.45
CA GLY A 56 3.44 5.34 2.65
C GLY A 56 3.53 5.89 1.22
N GLY A 57 4.65 6.49 0.80
CA GLY A 57 4.86 6.93 -0.59
C GLY A 57 4.13 8.20 -1.05
N ASP A 58 3.20 8.75 -0.28
CA ASP A 58 2.40 9.93 -0.64
C ASP A 58 3.06 11.27 -0.24
N ASN A 59 4.35 11.46 -0.49
CA ASN A 59 5.16 12.67 -0.20
C ASN A 59 5.83 12.71 1.19
N ALA A 60 7.04 13.26 1.22
CA ALA A 60 7.79 13.59 2.44
C ALA A 60 8.39 14.98 2.25
N GLU A 61 7.54 16.00 2.19
CA GLU A 61 8.03 17.37 2.35
C GLU A 61 8.22 17.62 3.85
N ALA A 62 9.40 18.09 4.21
CA ALA A 62 9.76 18.36 5.59
C ALA A 62 10.56 19.65 5.67
N TYR A 63 10.43 20.34 6.79
CA TYR A 63 11.11 21.61 7.03
C TYR A 63 12.02 21.47 8.24
N PHE A 64 13.25 21.97 8.11
CA PHE A 64 14.19 22.07 9.22
C PHE A 64 13.98 23.37 10.00
N SER A 65 14.20 23.32 11.31
CA SER A 65 14.41 24.55 12.08
C SER A 65 15.65 25.28 11.54
N PHE A 66 15.71 26.59 11.77
CA PHE A 66 16.83 27.42 11.32
C PHE A 66 18.20 26.89 11.79
N ASP A 67 18.25 26.30 12.98
CA ASP A 67 19.46 25.73 13.57
C ASP A 67 19.67 24.23 13.27
N GLY A 68 18.81 23.61 12.45
CA GLY A 68 18.91 22.21 12.04
C GLY A 68 18.66 21.18 13.14
N ARG A 69 18.21 21.60 14.34
CA ARG A 69 17.98 20.70 15.48
C ARG A 69 16.62 19.99 15.43
N TYR A 70 15.68 20.51 14.65
CA TYR A 70 14.33 19.99 14.55
C TYR A 70 13.91 19.84 13.08
N LEU A 71 13.00 18.89 12.84
CA LEU A 71 12.36 18.66 11.57
C LEU A 71 10.86 18.45 11.81
N ILE A 72 10.03 19.04 10.96
CA ILE A 72 8.57 18.86 10.95
C ILE A 72 8.10 18.26 9.62
N PHE A 73 7.01 17.49 9.66
CA PHE A 73 6.33 16.86 8.52
C PHE A 73 4.87 17.30 8.52
#